data_AF-A0A100XB29-F1
#
_entry.id   AF-A0A100XB29-F1
#
_cell.length_a   1.000
_cell.length_b   1.000
_cell.length_c   1.000
_cell.angle_alpha   90.00
_cell.angle_beta   90.00
_cell.angle_gamma   90.00
#
_symmetry.space_group_name_H-M   'P 1'
#
loop_
_entity.id
_entity.type
_entity.pdbx_description
1 polymer ?
#
loop_
_entity_poly.entity_id
_entity_poly.type
_entity_poly.pdbx_seq_one_letter_code
_entity_poly.pdbx_strand_id
1 'polypeptide(L)' 'MVSHFDFAGDPTLDEGRRRAAVLAAIGDDWDPIAVLEQEELAYDMLYSGLDDQQQRVYDGLVEAGVLPRREAGRAAD' A
#
# COMPACT_ATOMS: atom_id res chain seq x y z
N MET A 1 27.72 -7.64 -31.54
CA MET A 1 28.43 -6.69 -30.66
C MET A 1 27.40 -6.11 -29.72
N VAL A 2 27.36 -6.56 -28.47
CA VAL A 2 26.39 -6.04 -27.49
C VAL A 2 26.94 -4.72 -26.99
N SER A 3 26.26 -3.62 -27.28
CA SER A 3 26.61 -2.29 -26.77
C SER A 3 26.38 -2.26 -25.26
N HIS A 4 27.46 -2.18 -24.48
CA HIS A 4 27.39 -1.86 -23.07
C HIS A 4 27.01 -0.39 -22.95
N PHE A 5 25.76 -0.10 -22.59
CA PHE A 5 25.36 1.25 -22.23
C PHE A 5 25.93 1.55 -20.86
N ASP A 6 26.94 2.42 -20.79
CA ASP A 6 27.34 3.05 -19.55
C ASP A 6 26.20 3.99 -19.11
N PHE A 7 25.45 3.57 -18.08
CA PHE A 7 24.56 4.46 -17.35
C PHE A 7 25.42 5.41 -16.52
N ALA A 8 26.07 6.37 -17.17
CA ALA A 8 26.88 7.41 -16.55
C ALA A 8 26.01 8.52 -15.92
N GLY A 9 24.96 8.13 -15.20
CA GLY A 9 24.03 9.01 -14.49
C GLY A 9 24.02 8.69 -13.00
N ASP A 10 23.93 9.72 -12.16
CA ASP A 10 23.71 9.55 -10.73
C ASP A 10 22.27 9.03 -10.49
N PRO A 11 22.10 7.77 -10.05
CA PRO A 11 20.77 7.18 -9.86
C PRO A 11 19.94 7.89 -8.80
N THR A 12 20.60 8.53 -7.82
CA THR A 12 19.92 9.30 -6.77
C THR A 12 19.29 10.56 -7.35
N LEU A 13 20.01 11.23 -8.25
CA LEU A 13 19.55 12.41 -8.96
C LEU A 13 18.40 12.07 -9.91
N ASP A 14 18.50 10.94 -10.63
CA ASP A 14 17.44 10.48 -11.52
C ASP A 14 16.18 10.03 -10.75
N GLU A 15 16.34 9.35 -9.61
CA GLU A 15 15.22 9.03 -8.73
C GLU A 15 14.54 10.29 -8.16
N GLY A 16 15.34 11.30 -7.79
CA GLY A 16 14.82 12.61 -7.36
C GLY A 16 13.95 13.26 -8.44
N ARG A 17 14.40 13.27 -9.70
CA ARG A 17 13.62 13.79 -10.85
C ARG A 17 12.34 12.99 -11.07
N ARG A 18 12.41 11.66 -11.00
CA ARG A 18 11.24 10.79 -11.17
C ARG A 18 10.19 11.06 -10.11
N ARG A 19 10.57 11.17 -8.83
CA ARG A 19 9.65 11.49 -7.73
C ARG A 19 9.03 12.87 -7.88
N ALA A 20 9.83 13.88 -8.24
CA ALA A 20 9.31 15.23 -8.48
C ALA A 20 8.28 15.25 -9.62
N ALA A 21 8.53 14.54 -10.72
CA ALA A 21 7.58 14.42 -11.82
C ALA A 21 6.27 13.73 -11.42
N VAL A 22 6.35 12.70 -10.56
CA VAL A 22 5.16 12.02 -10.01
C VAL A 22 4.34 12.97 -9.13
N LEU A 23 4.98 13.68 -8.21
CA LEU A 23 4.28 14.64 -7.34
C LEU A 23 3.63 15.77 -8.15
N ALA A 24 4.33 16.28 -9.16
CA ALA A 24 3.77 17.30 -10.05
C ALA A 24 2.57 16.79 -10.87
N ALA A 25 2.55 15.52 -11.27
CA ALA A 25 1.44 14.93 -12.00
C ALA A 25 0.21 14.65 -11.12
N ILE A 26 0.43 14.36 -9.84
CA ILE A 26 -0.63 14.16 -8.85
C ILE A 26 -1.34 15.49 -8.52
N GLY A 27 -0.58 16.59 -8.43
CA GLY A 27 -1.11 17.93 -8.20
C GLY A 27 -1.19 18.34 -6.72
N ASP A 28 -1.41 19.64 -6.49
CA ASP A 28 -1.30 20.28 -5.17
C ASP A 28 -2.45 19.94 -4.22
N ASP A 29 -3.56 19.41 -4.73
CA ASP A 29 -4.73 19.02 -3.93
C ASP A 29 -4.57 17.62 -3.29
N TRP A 30 -3.45 16.93 -3.51
CA TRP A 30 -3.23 15.60 -2.96
C TRP A 30 -2.85 15.66 -1.49
N ASP A 31 -3.73 15.09 -0.66
CA ASP A 31 -3.46 14.81 0.74
C ASP A 31 -3.02 13.34 0.90
N PRO A 32 -1.71 13.06 1.06
CA PRO A 32 -1.22 11.69 1.20
C PRO A 32 -1.69 11.03 2.49
N ILE A 33 -2.00 11.80 3.54
CA ILE A 33 -2.49 11.24 4.80
C ILE A 33 -3.93 10.79 4.62
N ALA A 34 -4.78 11.63 4.02
CA ALA A 34 -6.15 11.24 3.71
C ALA A 34 -6.21 10.01 2.79
N VAL A 35 -5.33 9.89 1.80
CA VAL A 35 -5.28 8.70 0.93
C VAL A 35 -4.92 7.44 1.72
N LEU A 36 -3.92 7.51 2.61
CA LEU A 36 -3.55 6.35 3.45
C LEU A 36 -4.69 5.95 4.40
N GLU A 37 -5.38 6.92 5.00
CA GLU A 37 -6.55 6.64 5.83
C GLU A 37 -7.69 5.98 5.04
N GLN A 38 -7.94 6.41 3.80
CA GLN A 38 -8.92 5.78 2.93
C GLN A 38 -8.50 4.37 2.50
N GLU A 39 -7.21 4.12 2.28
CA GLU A 39 -6.71 2.78 2.00
C GLU A 39 -6.90 1.84 3.21
N GLU A 40 -6.59 2.28 4.42
CA GLU A 40 -6.84 1.50 5.64
C GLU A 40 -8.34 1.21 5.82
N LEU A 41 -9.21 2.19 5.59
CA LEU A 41 -10.66 1.98 5.61
C LEU A 41 -11.13 0.98 4.55
N ALA A 42 -10.58 1.05 3.34
CA ALA A 42 -10.89 0.10 2.26
C ALA A 42 -10.39 -1.31 2.61
N TYR A 43 -9.21 -1.41 3.24
CA TYR A 43 -8.70 -2.66 3.79
C TYR A 43 -9.67 -3.20 4.85
N ASP A 44 -10.15 -2.39 5.79
CA ASP A 44 -11.12 -2.82 6.79
C ASP A 44 -12.41 -3.40 6.16
N MET A 45 -12.85 -2.85 5.03
CA MET A 45 -14.04 -3.34 4.32
C MET A 45 -13.86 -4.71 3.65
N LEU A 46 -12.64 -5.08 3.21
CA LEU A 46 -12.36 -6.29 2.41
C LEU A 46 -12.85 -7.61 3.02
N TYR A 47 -12.90 -7.69 4.35
CA TYR A 47 -13.40 -8.85 5.10
C TYR A 47 -14.49 -8.43 6.10
N SER A 48 -15.21 -7.36 5.80
CA SER A 48 -16.40 -6.96 6.55
C SER A 48 -17.62 -7.76 6.09
N GLY A 49 -18.56 -8.01 7.01
CA GLY A 49 -19.83 -8.67 6.67
C GLY A 49 -19.72 -10.14 6.26
N LEU A 50 -18.67 -10.84 6.71
CA LEU A 50 -18.53 -12.27 6.48
C LEU A 50 -19.65 -13.05 7.18
N ASP A 51 -20.18 -14.05 6.49
CA ASP A 51 -21.04 -15.05 7.12
C ASP A 51 -20.22 -16.02 8.00
N ASP A 52 -20.92 -16.85 8.78
CA ASP A 52 -20.29 -17.79 9.71
C ASP A 52 -19.29 -18.76 9.03
N GLN A 53 -19.53 -19.14 7.77
CA GLN A 53 -18.63 -20.03 7.05
C GLN A 53 -17.39 -19.28 6.58
N GLN A 54 -17.58 -18.08 6.02
CA GLN A 54 -16.52 -17.21 5.56
C GLN A 54 -15.62 -16.76 6.72
N GLN A 55 -16.21 -16.44 7.87
CA GLN A 55 -15.46 -16.08 9.08
C GLN A 55 -14.54 -17.23 9.53
N ARG A 56 -15.03 -18.48 9.54
CA ARG A 56 -14.20 -19.64 9.89
C ARG A 56 -13.01 -19.83 8.92
N VAL A 57 -13.21 -19.57 7.64
CA VAL A 57 -12.12 -19.63 6.64
C VAL A 57 -11.12 -18.51 6.89
N TYR A 58 -11.59 -17.28 7.09
CA TYR A 58 -10.74 -16.14 7.42
C TYR A 58 -9.89 -16.40 8.67
N ASP A 59 -10.49 -16.89 9.75
CA ASP A 59 -9.78 -17.20 10.99
C ASP A 59 -8.69 -18.26 10.78
N GLY A 60 -8.97 -19.30 9.98
CA GLY A 60 -7.99 -20.32 9.63
C GLY A 60 -6.83 -19.78 8.79
N LEU A 61 -7.09 -18.85 7.88
CA LEU A 61 -6.05 -18.18 7.10
C LEU A 61 -5.18 -17.25 7.96
N VAL A 62 -5.78 -16.58 8.94
CA VAL A 62 -5.05 -15.76 9.92
C VAL A 62 -4.17 -16.64 10.82
N GLU A 63 -4.69 -17.76 11.31
CA GLU A 63 -3.93 -18.71 12.12
C GLU A 63 -2.75 -19.31 11.34
N ALA A 64 -2.96 -19.62 10.06
CA ALA A 64 -1.92 -20.09 9.17
C ALA A 64 -0.89 -19.01 8.76
N GLY A 65 -1.12 -17.74 9.12
CA GLY A 65 -0.26 -16.61 8.74
C GLY A 65 -0.37 -16.21 7.27
N VAL A 66 -1.37 -16.70 6.54
CA VAL A 66 -1.65 -16.31 5.16
C VAL A 66 -2.27 -14.92 5.10
N LEU A 67 -3.14 -14.62 6.06
CA LEU A 67 -3.73 -13.29 6.22
C LEU A 67 -3.21 -12.62 7.50
N PRO A 68 -3.02 -11.29 7.50
CA PRO A 68 -2.67 -10.57 8.71
C PRO A 68 -3.84 -10.61 9.70
N ARG A 69 -3.52 -10.75 11.00
CA ARG A 69 -4.52 -10.58 12.06
C ARG A 69 -4.90 -9.10 12.15
N ARG A 70 -6.20 -8.81 12.00
CA ARG A 70 -6.74 -7.48 12.28
C ARG A 70 -6.89 -7.31 13.78
N GLU A 71 -6.18 -6.34 14.35
CA GLU A 71 -6.51 -5.81 15.67
C GLU A 71 -7.75 -4.95 15.47
N ALA A 72 -8.91 -5.40 15.95
CA ALA A 72 -10.10 -4.57 15.95
C ALA A 72 -9.84 -3.32 16.82
N GLY A 73 -9.50 -2.20 16.17
CA GLY A 73 -9.31 -0.91 16.81
C GLY A 73 -7.91 -0.63 17.34
N ARG A 74 -7.08 0.02 16.51
CA ARG A 74 -6.28 1.15 17.01
C ARG A 74 -6.86 2.45 16.47
N ALA A 75 -8.07 2.73 16.92
CA ALA A 75 -8.61 4.08 17.02
C ALA A 75 -8.83 4.36 18.51
N ALA A 76 -7.75 4.32 19.29
CA ALA A 76 -7.66 4.81 20.66
C ALA A 76 -6.18 4.72 21.13
N ASP A 77 -5.39 5.75 20.83
CA ASP A 77 -4.62 6.58 21.78
C ASP A 77 -3.99 7.75 21.02
#